data_AF-A0A934ZT90-F1
#
_entry.id   AF-A0A934ZT90-F1
#
_cell.length_a   1.000
_cell.length_b   1.000
_cell.length_c   1.000
_cell.angle_alpha   90.00
_cell.angle_beta   90.00
_cell.angle_gamma   90.00
#
_symmetry.space_group_name_H-M   'P 1'
#
loop_
_entity.id
_entity.type
_entity.pdbx_description
1 polymer ?
#
loop_
_entity_poly.entity_id
_entity_poly.type
_entity_poly.pdbx_seq_one_letter_code
_entity_poly.pdbx_strand_id
1 'polypeptide(L)'
;MWIHPFLDGNGRIARLMSHALLLDIGIGSALWSVSRGLARNSGEYKRLLMAADVPRRNDLDGRGALSQDALIDLCRFFLETCLDQVRYMRELLDPSVLQRRMELYVRDEESAERLPKRSFAVLREALLSGELERGRVPTLIDTSERTARRVISALIDKRLLASGSHKAPLRLGFPIDVVDRWFPRLYPVT
;
A
#
# COMPACT_ATOMS: atom_id res chain seq x y z
N MET A 1 -4.29 -24.43 -10.41
CA MET A 1 -3.66 -24.98 -9.19
C MET A 1 -4.03 -26.44 -9.17
N TRP A 2 -3.04 -27.28 -9.50
CA TRP A 2 -3.29 -28.66 -9.87
C TRP A 2 -3.66 -29.60 -8.71
N ILE A 3 -2.92 -29.55 -7.60
CA ILE A 3 -3.09 -30.50 -6.48
C ILE A 3 -4.37 -30.24 -5.68
N HIS A 4 -4.77 -28.98 -5.53
CA HIS A 4 -5.99 -28.54 -4.84
C HIS A 4 -6.32 -29.29 -3.52
N PRO A 5 -5.40 -29.32 -2.54
CA PRO A 5 -5.44 -30.24 -1.40
C PRO A 5 -6.52 -29.91 -0.35
N PHE A 6 -7.06 -28.68 -0.33
CA PHE A 6 -8.08 -28.27 0.62
C PHE A 6 -9.48 -28.21 -0.03
N LEU A 7 -10.54 -28.28 0.77
CA LEU A 7 -11.92 -28.14 0.28
C LEU A 7 -12.19 -26.71 -0.25
N ASP A 8 -11.66 -25.69 0.42
CA ASP A 8 -11.72 -24.29 0.03
C ASP A 8 -10.42 -23.58 0.46
N GLY A 9 -10.16 -22.38 -0.06
CA GLY A 9 -9.06 -21.53 0.39
C GLY A 9 -7.76 -21.74 -0.37
N ASN A 10 -7.68 -22.74 -1.22
CA ASN A 10 -6.53 -23.06 -2.07
C ASN A 10 -5.88 -21.83 -2.73
N GLY A 11 -6.67 -21.00 -3.42
CA GLY A 11 -6.13 -19.78 -4.05
C GLY A 11 -5.62 -18.73 -3.07
N ARG A 12 -6.23 -18.62 -1.87
CA ARG A 12 -5.77 -17.72 -0.80
C ARG A 12 -4.44 -18.21 -0.22
N ILE A 13 -4.35 -19.51 0.06
CA ILE A 13 -3.13 -20.15 0.56
C ILE A 13 -2.00 -20.02 -0.47
N ALA A 14 -2.26 -20.29 -1.74
CA ALA A 14 -1.26 -20.16 -2.79
C ALA A 14 -0.66 -18.75 -2.83
N ARG A 15 -1.51 -17.71 -2.83
CA ARG A 15 -1.04 -16.30 -2.82
C ARG A 15 -0.28 -15.93 -1.54
N LEU A 16 -0.75 -16.39 -0.39
CA LEU A 16 -0.07 -16.18 0.89
C LEU A 16 1.33 -16.82 0.87
N MET A 17 1.42 -18.07 0.43
CA MET A 17 2.69 -18.80 0.30
C MET A 17 3.61 -18.13 -0.71
N SER A 18 3.11 -17.67 -1.85
CA SER A 18 3.92 -16.93 -2.82
C SER A 18 4.51 -15.65 -2.22
N HIS A 19 3.73 -14.91 -1.44
CA HIS A 19 4.22 -13.70 -0.78
C HIS A 19 5.24 -14.03 0.33
N ALA A 20 4.97 -15.06 1.15
CA ALA A 20 5.88 -15.52 2.19
C ALA A 20 7.22 -15.99 1.63
N LEU A 21 7.20 -16.75 0.52
CA LEU A 21 8.43 -17.20 -0.16
C LEU A 21 9.24 -16.01 -0.68
N LEU A 22 8.60 -15.00 -1.26
CA LEU A 22 9.30 -13.79 -1.70
C LEU A 22 9.95 -13.04 -0.53
N LEU A 23 9.31 -13.01 0.64
CA LEU A 23 9.91 -12.44 1.86
C LEU A 23 11.12 -13.26 2.34
N ASP A 24 10.99 -14.59 2.37
CA ASP A 24 12.03 -15.51 2.81
C ASP A 24 13.32 -15.39 1.97
N ILE A 25 13.18 -15.21 0.65
CA ILE A 25 14.33 -15.02 -0.27
C ILE A 25 14.78 -13.55 -0.40
N GLY A 26 14.24 -12.64 0.41
CA GLY A 26 14.67 -11.23 0.47
C GLY A 26 14.18 -10.33 -0.68
N ILE A 27 13.18 -10.75 -1.46
CA ILE A 27 12.59 -9.97 -2.57
C ILE A 27 11.35 -9.19 -2.11
N GLY A 28 10.67 -9.64 -1.05
CA GLY A 28 9.44 -9.02 -0.54
C GLY A 28 9.66 -7.87 0.46
N SER A 29 8.62 -7.08 0.69
CA SER A 29 8.52 -6.19 1.86
C SER A 29 7.08 -6.04 2.33
N ALA A 30 6.87 -5.48 3.51
CA ALA A 30 5.53 -5.14 4.01
C ALA A 30 4.82 -4.06 3.17
N LEU A 31 5.55 -3.35 2.29
CA LEU A 31 5.02 -2.25 1.51
C LEU A 31 4.32 -2.71 0.24
N TRP A 32 4.55 -3.94 -0.23
CA TRP A 32 3.93 -4.41 -1.48
C TRP A 32 3.64 -5.90 -1.41
N SER A 33 2.64 -6.34 -2.18
CA SER A 33 2.35 -7.77 -2.36
C SER A 33 1.93 -8.06 -3.79
N VAL A 34 2.45 -9.15 -4.35
CA VAL A 34 2.03 -9.68 -5.66
C VAL A 34 0.53 -9.94 -5.72
N SER A 35 -0.10 -10.27 -4.58
CA SER A 35 -1.54 -10.55 -4.47
C SER A 35 -2.41 -9.42 -5.02
N ARG A 36 -2.02 -8.15 -4.81
CA ARG A 36 -2.74 -7.00 -5.35
C ARG A 36 -2.70 -6.98 -6.88
N GLY A 37 -1.53 -7.23 -7.47
CA GLY A 37 -1.37 -7.30 -8.91
C GLY A 37 -2.15 -8.46 -9.53
N LEU A 38 -2.14 -9.62 -8.88
CA LEU A 38 -2.94 -10.78 -9.31
C LEU A 38 -4.45 -10.51 -9.22
N ALA A 39 -4.91 -9.78 -8.20
CA ALA A 39 -6.32 -9.42 -8.07
C ALA A 39 -6.76 -8.47 -9.19
N ARG A 40 -5.92 -7.48 -9.54
CA ARG A 40 -6.17 -6.55 -10.65
C ARG A 40 -6.22 -7.25 -12.01
N ASN A 41 -5.36 -8.25 -12.20
CA ASN A 41 -5.26 -9.03 -13.43
C ASN A 41 -5.88 -10.43 -13.27
N SER A 42 -6.99 -10.55 -12.53
CA SER A 42 -7.51 -11.85 -12.09
C SER A 42 -7.94 -12.77 -13.24
N GLY A 43 -8.50 -12.22 -14.32
CA GLY A 43 -8.87 -12.99 -15.51
C GLY A 43 -7.66 -13.63 -16.17
N GLU A 44 -6.63 -12.83 -16.42
CA GLU A 44 -5.38 -13.28 -17.04
C GLU A 44 -4.63 -14.28 -16.16
N TYR A 45 -4.55 -14.01 -14.85
CA TYR A 45 -3.95 -14.94 -13.89
C TYR A 45 -4.65 -16.31 -13.91
N LYS A 46 -5.99 -16.33 -13.89
CA LYS A 46 -6.75 -17.59 -13.96
C LYS A 46 -6.52 -18.31 -15.29
N ARG A 47 -6.50 -17.57 -16.41
CA ARG A 47 -6.26 -18.12 -17.74
C ARG A 47 -4.90 -18.81 -17.83
N LEU A 48 -3.84 -18.15 -17.39
CA LEU A 48 -2.48 -18.69 -17.39
C LEU A 48 -2.33 -19.88 -16.42
N LEU A 49 -2.98 -19.81 -15.26
CA LEU A 49 -2.99 -20.91 -14.31
C LEU A 49 -3.66 -22.16 -14.89
N MET A 50 -4.79 -21.99 -15.58
CA MET A 50 -5.47 -23.09 -16.28
C MET A 50 -4.62 -23.62 -17.44
N ALA A 51 -3.94 -22.74 -18.18
CA ALA A 51 -3.06 -23.13 -19.27
C ALA A 51 -1.85 -23.95 -18.78
N ALA A 52 -1.29 -23.63 -17.62
CA ALA A 52 -0.19 -24.40 -17.02
C ALA A 52 -0.64 -25.78 -16.50
N ASP A 53 -1.93 -25.95 -16.22
CA ASP A 53 -2.51 -27.22 -15.76
C ASP A 53 -2.91 -28.16 -16.92
N VAL A 54 -2.72 -27.76 -18.20
CA VAL A 54 -3.04 -28.62 -19.36
C VAL A 54 -1.94 -29.66 -19.60
N PRO A 55 -2.26 -30.82 -20.21
CA PRO A 55 -1.25 -31.78 -20.64
C PRO A 55 -0.22 -31.16 -21.58
N ARG A 56 0.99 -31.72 -21.58
CA ARG A 56 2.05 -31.34 -22.52
C ARG A 56 1.55 -31.33 -23.97
N ARG A 57 1.92 -30.29 -24.73
CA ARG A 57 1.44 -30.06 -26.11
C ARG A 57 2.15 -30.92 -27.14
N ASN A 58 3.43 -31.24 -26.91
CA ASN A 58 4.28 -32.05 -27.77
C ASN A 58 5.50 -32.57 -26.97
N ASP A 59 6.40 -33.29 -27.63
CA ASP A 59 7.59 -33.90 -27.01
C ASP A 59 8.68 -32.89 -26.59
N LEU A 60 8.59 -31.63 -27.04
CA LEU A 60 9.49 -30.54 -26.65
C LEU A 60 8.96 -29.73 -25.46
N ASP A 61 7.68 -29.89 -25.11
CA ASP A 61 6.98 -29.17 -24.03
C ASP A 61 7.27 -29.78 -22.64
N GLY A 62 8.56 -29.84 -22.31
CA GLY A 62 9.06 -30.40 -21.06
C GLY A 62 8.99 -31.92 -20.94
N ARG A 63 9.36 -32.41 -19.75
CA ARG A 63 9.39 -33.86 -19.44
C ARG A 63 8.32 -34.30 -18.44
N GLY A 64 7.55 -33.35 -17.92
CA GLY A 64 6.46 -33.60 -16.97
C GLY A 64 5.14 -33.98 -17.65
N ALA A 65 4.11 -34.23 -16.83
CA ALA A 65 2.77 -34.53 -17.33
C ALA A 65 2.04 -33.28 -17.87
N LEU A 66 2.43 -32.08 -17.40
CA LEU A 66 1.79 -30.81 -17.70
C LEU A 66 2.69 -29.92 -18.58
N SER A 67 2.10 -28.95 -19.27
CA SER A 67 2.80 -28.04 -20.18
C SER A 67 3.83 -27.15 -19.46
N GLN A 68 5.11 -27.35 -19.80
CA GLN A 68 6.21 -26.54 -19.29
C GLN A 68 6.22 -25.15 -19.93
N ASP A 69 5.89 -25.04 -21.21
CA ASP A 69 5.82 -23.76 -21.93
C ASP A 69 4.77 -22.83 -21.28
N ALA A 70 3.59 -23.37 -20.99
CA ALA A 70 2.54 -22.61 -20.31
C ALA A 70 2.92 -22.24 -18.86
N LEU A 71 3.71 -23.08 -18.18
CA LEU A 71 4.27 -22.75 -16.87
C LEU A 71 5.28 -21.60 -16.97
N ILE A 72 6.12 -21.57 -18.01
CA ILE A 72 7.06 -20.46 -18.26
C ILE A 72 6.28 -19.15 -18.48
N ASP A 73 5.19 -19.18 -19.24
CA ASP A 73 4.33 -18.01 -19.45
C ASP A 73 3.70 -17.51 -18.13
N LEU A 74 3.23 -18.44 -17.29
CA LEU A 74 2.71 -18.10 -15.96
C LEU A 74 3.80 -17.47 -15.07
N CYS A 75 5.02 -18.03 -15.07
CA CYS A 75 6.16 -17.49 -14.32
C CYS A 75 6.53 -16.08 -14.81
N ARG A 76 6.57 -15.85 -16.12
CA ARG A 76 6.82 -14.54 -16.72
C ARG A 76 5.78 -13.51 -16.25
N PHE A 77 4.50 -13.82 -16.43
CA PHE A 77 3.40 -12.97 -15.97
C PHE A 77 3.50 -12.65 -14.47
N PHE A 78 3.83 -13.65 -13.66
CA PHE A 78 3.96 -13.47 -12.22
C PHE A 78 5.09 -12.50 -11.85
N LEU A 79 6.27 -12.65 -12.47
CA LEU A 79 7.42 -11.78 -12.23
C LEU A 79 7.17 -10.36 -12.75
N GLU A 80 6.56 -10.21 -13.93
CA GLU A 80 6.13 -8.92 -14.47
C GLU A 80 5.12 -8.23 -13.55
N THR A 81 4.18 -9.00 -12.98
CA THR A 81 3.24 -8.50 -11.97
C THR A 81 3.97 -8.04 -10.71
N CYS A 82 5.00 -8.76 -10.24
CA CYS A 82 5.81 -8.32 -9.11
C CYS A 82 6.49 -6.98 -9.41
N LEU A 83 7.11 -6.84 -10.58
CA LEU A 83 7.77 -5.59 -10.99
C LEU A 83 6.79 -4.42 -11.08
N ASP A 84 5.59 -4.65 -11.63
CA ASP A 84 4.52 -3.65 -11.66
C ASP A 84 4.15 -3.18 -10.24
N GLN A 85 3.93 -4.12 -9.30
CA GLN A 85 3.57 -3.77 -7.93
C GLN A 85 4.69 -3.03 -7.19
N VAL A 86 5.95 -3.40 -7.40
CA VAL A 86 7.12 -2.70 -6.85
C VAL A 86 7.22 -1.28 -7.40
N ARG A 87 7.07 -1.10 -8.73
CA ARG A 87 7.11 0.23 -9.37
C ARG A 87 5.97 1.11 -8.86
N TYR A 88 4.76 0.57 -8.80
CA TYR A 88 3.60 1.27 -8.26
C TYR A 88 3.83 1.74 -6.83
N MET A 89 4.29 0.86 -5.93
CA MET A 89 4.50 1.23 -4.53
C MET A 89 5.66 2.22 -4.36
N ARG A 90 6.71 2.12 -5.19
CA ARG A 90 7.81 3.09 -5.21
C ARG A 90 7.32 4.49 -5.59
N GLU A 91 6.51 4.61 -6.64
CA GLU A 91 5.94 5.90 -7.05
C GLU A 91 4.90 6.42 -6.06
N LEU A 92 4.10 5.52 -5.48
CA LEU A 92 3.09 5.87 -4.49
C LEU A 92 3.74 6.42 -3.21
N LEU A 93 4.81 5.79 -2.73
CA LEU A 93 5.46 6.16 -1.48
C LEU A 93 6.62 7.14 -1.65
N ASP A 94 6.86 7.64 -2.87
CA ASP A 94 7.84 8.70 -3.09
C ASP A 94 7.54 9.88 -2.15
N PRO A 95 8.49 10.30 -1.29
CA PRO A 95 8.23 11.33 -0.29
C PRO A 95 7.72 12.65 -0.88
N SER A 96 8.24 13.05 -2.05
CA SER A 96 7.84 14.31 -2.68
C SER A 96 6.42 14.23 -3.25
N VAL A 97 6.06 13.09 -3.85
CA VAL A 97 4.73 12.89 -4.42
C VAL A 97 3.70 12.70 -3.31
N LEU A 98 4.00 11.92 -2.26
CA LEU A 98 3.12 11.74 -1.10
C LEU A 98 2.90 13.07 -0.38
N GLN A 99 3.96 13.83 -0.11
CA GLN A 99 3.87 15.14 0.52
C GLN A 99 2.97 16.08 -0.29
N ARG A 100 3.11 16.11 -1.62
CA ARG A 100 2.25 16.90 -2.52
C ARG A 100 0.78 16.49 -2.41
N ARG A 101 0.48 15.19 -2.41
CA ARG A 101 -0.91 14.69 -2.30
C ARG A 101 -1.52 15.04 -0.94
N MET A 102 -0.75 14.91 0.13
CA MET A 102 -1.16 15.35 1.48
C MET A 102 -1.41 16.85 1.52
N GLU A 103 -0.54 17.66 0.91
CA GLU A 103 -0.68 19.11 0.86
C GLU A 103 -1.97 19.54 0.17
N LEU A 104 -2.25 18.96 -1.01
CA LEU A 104 -3.47 19.25 -1.77
C LEU A 104 -4.72 18.94 -0.94
N TYR A 105 -4.78 17.76 -0.32
CA TYR A 105 -5.89 17.40 0.56
C TYR A 105 -6.06 18.39 1.72
N VAL A 106 -4.97 18.75 2.40
CA VAL A 106 -5.04 19.67 3.55
C VAL A 106 -5.44 21.07 3.11
N ARG A 107 -4.94 21.56 1.97
CA ARG A 107 -5.35 22.86 1.41
C ARG A 107 -6.83 22.91 1.07
N ASP A 108 -7.38 21.83 0.51
CA ASP A 108 -8.82 21.70 0.23
C ASP A 108 -9.62 21.77 1.54
N GLU A 109 -9.19 21.03 2.59
CA GLU A 109 -9.85 21.02 3.90
C GLU A 109 -9.72 22.36 4.65
N GLU A 110 -8.58 23.04 4.56
CA GLU A 110 -8.35 24.37 5.14
C GLU A 110 -9.22 25.43 4.44
N SER A 111 -9.31 25.37 3.11
CA SER A 111 -10.15 26.29 2.32
C SER A 111 -11.64 26.10 2.60
N ALA A 112 -12.04 24.87 2.93
CA ALA A 112 -13.40 24.55 3.33
C ALA A 112 -13.65 24.71 4.84
N GLU A 113 -12.72 25.31 5.58
CA GLU A 113 -12.79 25.57 7.03
C GLU A 113 -12.98 24.32 7.91
N ARG A 114 -12.71 23.13 7.35
CA ARG A 114 -12.75 21.84 8.08
C ARG A 114 -11.46 21.53 8.82
N LEU A 115 -10.36 22.18 8.43
CA LEU A 115 -9.08 22.14 9.15
C LEU A 115 -8.59 23.56 9.47
N PRO A 116 -7.96 23.77 10.64
CA PRO A 116 -7.29 25.02 10.94
C PRO A 116 -6.13 25.27 9.97
N LYS A 117 -5.86 26.55 9.65
CA LYS A 117 -4.67 26.94 8.88
C LYS A 117 -3.38 26.39 9.51
N ARG A 118 -2.38 26.11 8.67
CA ARG A 118 -1.06 25.55 9.03
C ARG A 118 -1.09 24.09 9.46
N SER A 119 -2.20 23.39 9.24
CA SER A 119 -2.34 21.95 9.52
C SER A 119 -1.31 21.14 8.72
N PHE A 120 -1.04 21.53 7.48
CA PHE A 120 -0.11 20.80 6.63
C PHE A 120 1.33 20.83 7.17
N ALA A 121 1.78 21.94 7.75
CA ALA A 121 3.14 22.03 8.31
C ALA A 121 3.38 21.00 9.42
N VAL A 122 2.37 20.75 10.26
CA VAL A 122 2.42 19.74 11.33
C VAL A 122 2.45 18.32 10.74
N LEU A 123 1.58 18.03 9.77
CA LEU A 123 1.54 16.72 9.10
C LEU A 123 2.82 16.45 8.31
N ARG A 124 3.40 17.47 7.68
CA ARG A 124 4.65 17.38 6.94
C ARG A 124 5.82 17.02 7.86
N GLU A 125 5.94 17.66 9.01
CA GLU A 125 6.98 17.33 9.98
C GLU A 125 6.80 15.89 10.49
N ALA A 126 5.57 15.48 10.83
CA ALA A 126 5.30 14.09 11.22
C ALA A 126 5.61 13.07 10.12
N LEU A 127 5.40 13.44 8.84
CA LEU A 127 5.75 12.59 7.69
C LEU A 127 7.27 12.39 7.58
N LEU A 128 8.05 13.47 7.71
CA LEU A 128 9.49 13.47 7.48
C LEU A 128 10.27 12.91 8.67
N SER A 129 9.83 13.24 9.89
CA SER A 129 10.51 12.84 11.13
C SER A 129 9.96 11.53 11.71
N GLY A 130 8.83 11.03 11.23
CA GLY A 130 8.12 9.86 11.76
C GLY A 130 7.38 10.12 13.08
N GLU A 131 7.96 10.96 13.94
CA GLU A 131 7.37 11.43 15.19
C GLU A 131 7.58 12.92 15.39
N LEU A 132 6.61 13.57 16.03
CA LEU A 132 6.64 14.98 16.35
C LEU A 132 6.25 15.24 17.81
N GLU A 133 7.15 15.83 18.58
CA GLU A 133 6.85 16.26 19.94
C GLU A 133 5.78 17.37 19.94
N ARG A 134 4.75 17.20 20.78
CA ARG A 134 3.65 18.18 20.90
C ARG A 134 4.15 19.58 21.26
N GLY A 135 5.19 19.68 22.09
CA GLY A 135 5.80 20.94 22.52
C GLY A 135 6.54 21.69 21.41
N ARG A 136 6.94 21.01 20.32
CA ARG A 136 7.61 21.64 19.17
C ARG A 136 6.62 22.28 18.19
N VAL A 137 5.34 21.90 18.25
CA VAL A 137 4.31 22.39 17.32
C VAL A 137 4.14 23.91 17.31
N PRO A 138 4.06 24.62 18.46
CA PRO A 138 3.94 26.08 18.47
C PRO A 138 5.08 26.79 17.72
N THR A 139 6.32 26.34 17.92
CA THR A 139 7.50 26.86 17.22
C THR A 139 7.48 26.50 15.74
N LEU A 140 7.14 25.26 15.40
CA LEU A 140 7.08 24.76 14.03
C LEU A 140 6.15 25.58 13.14
N ILE A 141 4.97 25.95 13.67
CA ILE A 141 3.96 26.69 12.91
C ILE A 141 3.90 28.18 13.25
N ASP A 142 4.85 28.68 14.04
CA ASP A 142 4.98 30.07 14.47
C ASP A 142 3.66 30.64 15.01
N THR A 143 3.19 30.08 16.13
CA THR A 143 1.91 30.48 16.74
C THR A 143 1.88 30.28 18.26
N SER A 144 0.85 30.80 18.91
CA SER A 144 0.65 30.61 20.36
C SER A 144 0.39 29.15 20.72
N GLU A 145 0.72 28.74 21.95
CA GLU A 145 0.41 27.39 22.45
C GLU A 145 -1.08 27.03 22.31
N ARG A 146 -1.97 28.00 22.55
CA ARG A 146 -3.42 27.80 22.42
C ARG A 146 -3.81 27.45 20.99
N THR A 147 -3.29 28.18 20.01
CA THR A 147 -3.56 27.92 18.59
C THR A 147 -2.98 26.58 18.16
N ALA A 148 -1.74 26.27 18.58
CA ALA A 148 -1.11 24.99 18.29
C ALA A 148 -1.89 23.81 18.87
N ARG A 149 -2.37 23.90 20.12
CA ARG A 149 -3.25 22.88 20.72
C ARG A 149 -4.52 22.67 19.89
N ARG A 150 -5.16 23.74 19.41
CA ARG A 150 -6.35 23.64 18.55
C ARG A 150 -6.04 22.92 17.23
N VAL A 151 -4.91 23.21 16.59
CA VAL A 151 -4.47 22.52 15.36
C VAL A 151 -4.24 21.03 15.63
N ILE A 152 -3.52 20.69 16.71
CA ILE A 152 -3.27 19.31 17.10
C ILE A 152 -4.59 18.57 17.36
N SER A 153 -5.51 19.16 18.12
CA SER A 153 -6.82 18.57 18.41
C SER A 153 -7.59 18.28 17.12
N ALA A 154 -7.72 19.26 16.22
CA ALA A 154 -8.45 19.07 14.96
C ALA A 154 -7.85 17.96 14.09
N LEU A 155 -6.51 17.86 14.03
CA LEU A 155 -5.82 16.79 13.29
C LEU A 155 -6.01 15.42 13.94
N ILE A 156 -6.07 15.34 15.26
CA ILE A 156 -6.37 14.08 15.99
C ILE A 156 -7.84 13.69 15.82
N ASP A 157 -8.77 14.65 15.88
CA ASP A 157 -10.21 14.40 15.72
C ASP A 157 -10.51 13.83 14.32
N LYS A 158 -9.83 14.35 13.28
CA LYS A 158 -9.85 13.79 11.93
C LYS A 158 -8.96 12.55 11.77
N ARG A 159 -8.27 12.10 12.81
CA ARG A 159 -7.35 10.95 12.82
C ARG A 159 -6.19 11.06 11.83
N LEU A 160 -5.88 12.26 11.34
CA LEU A 160 -4.72 12.54 10.50
C LEU A 160 -3.43 12.53 11.32
N LEU A 161 -3.55 12.80 12.62
CA LEU A 161 -2.53 12.53 13.61
C LEU A 161 -3.05 11.51 14.63
N ALA A 162 -2.14 10.69 15.14
CA ALA A 162 -2.37 9.76 16.22
C ALA A 162 -1.34 9.97 17.33
N SER A 163 -1.69 9.57 18.55
CA SER A 163 -0.80 9.68 19.71
C SER A 163 -1.22 8.65 20.75
N GLY A 164 -0.25 7.91 21.31
CA GLY A 164 -0.54 6.84 22.28
C GLY A 164 -1.03 7.33 23.64
N SER A 165 -0.84 8.60 23.96
CA SER A 165 -1.35 9.26 25.17
C SER A 165 -1.32 10.78 25.01
N HIS A 166 -1.85 11.51 26.00
CA HIS A 166 -1.77 12.97 26.01
C HIS A 166 -0.34 13.53 26.06
N LYS A 167 0.65 12.73 26.49
CA LYS A 167 2.06 13.11 26.57
C LYS A 167 2.93 12.50 25.48
N ALA A 168 2.42 11.49 24.77
CA ALA A 168 3.19 10.81 23.72
C ALA A 168 3.42 11.74 22.51
N PRO A 169 4.49 11.49 21.74
CA PRO A 169 4.69 12.11 20.43
C PRO A 169 3.48 11.92 19.51
N LEU A 170 3.36 12.82 18.54
CA LEU A 170 2.40 12.76 17.46
C LEU A 170 3.01 11.95 16.32
N ARG A 171 2.23 11.05 15.73
CA ARG A 171 2.56 10.30 14.52
C ARG A 171 1.48 10.53 13.48
N LEU A 172 1.79 10.29 12.21
CA LEU A 172 0.74 10.27 11.18
C LEU A 172 -0.29 9.19 11.48
N GLY A 173 -1.55 9.55 11.32
CA GLY A 173 -2.64 8.61 11.18
C GLY A 173 -3.02 8.43 9.71
N PHE A 174 -3.62 7.28 9.40
CA PHE A 174 -4.03 6.92 8.04
C PHE A 174 -5.52 6.52 8.04
N PRO A 175 -6.42 7.49 8.23
CA PRO A 175 -7.85 7.19 8.25
C PRO A 175 -8.36 6.87 6.85
N ILE A 176 -9.45 6.09 6.78
CA ILE A 176 -9.94 5.53 5.52
C ILE A 176 -10.37 6.61 4.51
N ASP A 177 -10.84 7.75 5.00
CA ASP A 177 -11.32 8.89 4.22
C ASP A 177 -10.23 9.59 3.40
N VAL A 178 -8.97 9.49 3.81
CA VAL A 178 -7.85 10.08 3.05
C VAL A 178 -7.15 9.10 2.13
N VAL A 179 -7.46 7.81 2.20
CA VAL A 179 -6.71 6.76 1.48
C VAL A 179 -6.69 7.02 -0.02
N ASP A 180 -7.82 7.35 -0.66
CA ASP A 180 -7.84 7.59 -2.10
C ASP A 180 -7.09 8.86 -2.50
N ARG A 181 -7.02 9.85 -1.61
CA ARG A 181 -6.30 11.10 -1.84
C ARG A 181 -4.79 10.93 -1.63
N TRP A 182 -4.38 10.25 -0.55
CA TRP A 182 -2.98 10.07 -0.18
C TRP A 182 -2.33 8.87 -0.86
N PHE A 183 -3.09 7.81 -1.13
CA PHE A 183 -2.65 6.54 -1.70
C PHE A 183 -3.57 6.11 -2.85
N PRO A 184 -3.65 6.89 -3.94
CA PRO A 184 -4.58 6.64 -5.02
C PRO A 184 -4.41 5.25 -5.63
N ARG A 185 -5.54 4.57 -5.86
CA ARG A 185 -5.63 3.22 -6.42
C ARG A 185 -5.03 2.11 -5.54
N LEU A 186 -4.70 2.39 -4.28
CA LEU A 186 -4.10 1.37 -3.40
C LEU A 186 -5.04 0.18 -3.24
N TYR A 187 -6.32 0.47 -2.98
CA TYR A 187 -7.39 -0.51 -2.98
C TYR A 187 -8.14 -0.50 -4.32
N PRO A 188 -8.71 -1.64 -4.75
CA PRO A 188 -9.62 -1.68 -5.89
C PRO A 188 -10.84 -0.81 -5.58
N VAL A 189 -11.29 -0.02 -6.56
CA VAL A 189 -12.61 0.60 -6.51
C VAL A 189 -13.61 -0.55 -6.64
N THR A 190 -14.39 -0.80 -5.59
CA THR A 190 -15.52 -1.73 -5.61
C THR A 190 -16.59 -1.30 -6.60
#